data_AF-A0A9D2MAG5-F1
#
_entry.id   AF-A0A9D2MAG5-F1
#
_cell.length_a   1.000
_cell.length_b   1.000
_cell.length_c   1.000
_cell.angle_alpha   90.00
_cell.angle_beta   90.00
_cell.angle_gamma   90.00
#
_symmetry.space_group_name_H-M   'P 1'
#
loop_
_entity.id
_entity.type
_entity.pdbx_description
1 polymer ?
#
loop_
_entity_poly.entity_id
_entity_poly.type
_entity_poly.pdbx_seq_one_letter_code
_entity_poly.pdbx_strand_id
1 'polypeptide(L)'
;IMAYVGADSGDVEMIDVGFDLMSSMTTGNVDATIGCLVNHEVPQMEEEGFQVNYFDLDDYGVPTYYEGVFLASDETIENDAEMLKAFLRASARGFEDVKKDPAGALRTLLDNQNEENFPLSETVETQSLDTLIPMMETDEAPFLSQSAACWQENVDWLLEQGLIDEAPALDELYVELYP
;
A
#
# COMPACT_ATOMS: atom_id res chain seq x y z
N ILE A 1 -7.75 -9.23 -13.08
CA ILE A 1 -9.05 -8.55 -12.89
C ILE A 1 -10.04 -8.82 -14.04
N MET A 2 -10.00 -8.13 -15.18
CA MET A 2 -11.04 -8.31 -16.23
C MET A 2 -11.13 -9.73 -16.78
N ALA A 3 -9.99 -10.35 -17.10
CA ALA A 3 -9.94 -11.73 -17.56
C ALA A 3 -10.50 -12.74 -16.53
N TYR A 4 -10.39 -12.43 -15.22
CA TYR A 4 -10.91 -13.28 -14.14
C TYR A 4 -12.44 -13.41 -14.20
N VAL A 5 -13.13 -12.37 -14.64
CA VAL A 5 -14.58 -12.37 -14.86
C VAL A 5 -14.98 -12.65 -16.32
N GLY A 6 -14.02 -13.03 -17.17
CA GLY A 6 -14.25 -13.33 -18.58
C GLY A 6 -14.50 -12.10 -19.46
N ALA A 7 -14.10 -10.91 -19.02
CA ALA A 7 -14.18 -9.67 -19.80
C ALA A 7 -12.86 -9.39 -20.54
N ASP A 8 -12.94 -8.74 -21.70
CA ASP A 8 -11.78 -8.36 -22.51
C ASP A 8 -11.23 -7.00 -22.04
N SER A 9 -9.93 -6.91 -21.78
CA SER A 9 -9.27 -5.64 -21.45
C SER A 9 -9.38 -4.60 -22.57
N GLY A 10 -9.57 -5.04 -23.82
CA GLY A 10 -9.81 -4.15 -24.96
C GLY A 10 -11.15 -3.41 -24.93
N ASP A 11 -12.07 -3.79 -24.02
CA ASP A 11 -13.35 -3.11 -23.82
C ASP A 11 -13.22 -1.87 -22.91
N VAL A 12 -12.03 -1.60 -22.36
CA VAL A 12 -11.76 -0.46 -21.48
C VAL A 12 -10.73 0.48 -22.11
N GLU A 13 -10.96 1.78 -21.98
CA GLU A 13 -9.97 2.82 -22.33
C GLU A 13 -9.19 3.22 -21.07
N MET A 14 -7.87 3.01 -21.10
CA MET A 14 -6.99 3.43 -20.00
C MET A 14 -6.57 4.88 -20.20
N ILE A 15 -6.89 5.73 -19.23
CA ILE A 15 -6.54 7.15 -19.21
C ILE A 15 -5.56 7.39 -18.06
N ASP A 16 -4.39 7.92 -18.36
CA ASP A 16 -3.42 8.35 -17.34
C ASP A 16 -3.87 9.68 -16.74
N VAL A 17 -4.21 9.64 -15.44
CA VAL A 17 -4.64 10.80 -14.67
C VAL A 17 -3.60 11.22 -13.63
N GLY A 18 -2.43 10.57 -13.56
CA GLY A 18 -1.41 10.85 -12.56
C GLY A 18 -1.97 10.86 -11.13
N PHE A 19 -1.80 11.98 -10.42
CA PHE A 19 -2.29 12.17 -9.05
C PHE A 19 -3.77 12.60 -8.97
N ASP A 20 -4.44 12.85 -10.10
CA ASP A 20 -5.82 13.30 -10.17
C ASP A 20 -6.83 12.13 -10.08
N LEU A 21 -6.56 11.13 -9.23
CA LEU A 21 -7.40 9.92 -9.12
C LEU A 21 -8.83 10.29 -8.68
N MET A 22 -9.00 10.92 -7.52
CA MET A 22 -10.32 11.31 -7.02
C MET A 22 -10.99 12.38 -7.90
N SER A 23 -10.23 13.38 -8.36
CA SER A 23 -10.78 14.48 -9.16
C SER A 23 -11.27 14.02 -10.54
N SER A 24 -10.56 13.08 -11.17
CA SER A 24 -10.98 12.50 -12.45
C SER A 24 -12.27 11.69 -12.34
N MET A 25 -12.48 10.94 -11.26
CA MET A 25 -13.74 10.24 -10.99
C MET A 25 -14.88 11.22 -10.70
N THR A 26 -14.67 12.17 -9.79
CA THR A 26 -15.75 13.07 -9.31
C THR A 26 -16.20 14.09 -10.36
N THR A 27 -15.34 14.41 -11.33
CA THR A 27 -15.70 15.26 -12.49
C THR A 27 -16.29 14.47 -13.66
N GLY A 28 -16.29 13.12 -13.60
CA GLY A 28 -16.76 12.24 -14.68
C GLY A 28 -15.82 12.22 -15.89
N ASN A 29 -14.53 12.54 -15.71
CA ASN A 29 -13.52 12.39 -16.76
C ASN A 29 -13.18 10.91 -16.99
N VAL A 30 -13.30 10.08 -15.95
CA VAL A 30 -13.18 8.62 -16.00
C VAL A 30 -14.33 7.98 -15.21
N ASP A 31 -14.71 6.75 -15.57
CA ASP A 31 -15.78 6.02 -14.88
C ASP A 31 -15.30 5.32 -13.59
N ALA A 32 -13.99 5.01 -13.49
CA ALA A 32 -13.35 4.38 -12.35
C ALA A 32 -11.84 4.64 -12.37
N THR A 33 -11.17 4.54 -11.21
CA THR A 33 -9.70 4.58 -11.09
C THR A 33 -9.16 3.34 -10.40
N ILE A 34 -7.91 3.01 -10.74
CA ILE A 34 -7.07 2.05 -10.02
C ILE A 34 -5.92 2.81 -9.36
N GLY A 35 -5.57 2.45 -8.13
CA GLY A 35 -4.51 3.10 -7.35
C GLY A 35 -5.01 3.94 -6.15
N CYS A 36 -6.32 4.12 -6.00
CA CYS A 36 -6.90 4.65 -4.77
C CYS A 36 -6.77 3.61 -3.64
N LEU A 37 -6.43 4.07 -2.45
CA LEU A 37 -6.32 3.26 -1.25
C LEU A 37 -7.63 3.27 -0.46
N VAL A 38 -8.06 2.09 -0.01
CA VAL A 38 -9.27 1.93 0.81
C VAL A 38 -9.16 2.70 2.13
N ASN A 39 -7.94 2.83 2.69
CA ASN A 39 -7.73 3.55 3.94
C ASN A 39 -7.67 5.07 3.77
N HIS A 40 -7.56 5.62 2.55
CA HIS A 40 -7.37 7.07 2.35
C HIS A 40 -8.39 7.69 1.37
N GLU A 41 -8.32 7.38 0.07
CA GLU A 41 -9.20 8.01 -0.92
C GLU A 41 -10.68 7.65 -0.72
N VAL A 42 -10.99 6.45 -0.23
CA VAL A 42 -12.39 6.06 0.06
C VAL A 42 -13.00 6.93 1.17
N PRO A 43 -12.45 6.99 2.40
CA PRO A 43 -13.00 7.84 3.45
C PRO A 43 -12.94 9.34 3.09
N GLN A 44 -11.95 9.78 2.31
CA GLN A 44 -11.88 11.16 1.81
C GLN A 44 -13.06 11.48 0.88
N MET A 45 -13.34 10.63 -0.11
CA MET A 45 -14.49 10.82 -1.00
C MET A 45 -15.82 10.75 -0.26
N GLU A 46 -15.96 9.87 0.72
CA GLU A 46 -17.17 9.80 1.57
C GLU A 46 -17.34 11.07 2.43
N GLU A 47 -16.26 11.63 2.97
CA GLU A 47 -16.29 12.90 3.71
C GLU A 47 -16.73 14.07 2.81
N GLU A 48 -16.33 14.07 1.54
CA GLU A 48 -16.77 15.03 0.53
C GLU A 48 -18.23 14.82 0.05
N GLY A 49 -18.87 13.74 0.51
CA GLY A 49 -20.28 13.43 0.26
C GLY A 49 -20.53 12.60 -0.98
N PHE A 50 -19.50 11.96 -1.55
CA PHE A 50 -19.65 11.01 -2.64
C PHE A 50 -20.04 9.63 -2.12
N GLN A 51 -20.81 8.90 -2.93
CA GLN A 51 -21.04 7.48 -2.70
C GLN A 51 -19.95 6.70 -3.43
N VAL A 52 -19.18 5.92 -2.69
CA VAL A 52 -18.05 5.16 -3.23
C VAL A 52 -18.41 3.69 -3.29
N ASN A 53 -18.01 3.03 -4.37
CA ASN A 53 -17.90 1.57 -4.46
C ASN A 53 -16.51 1.24 -4.97
N TYR A 54 -15.97 0.11 -4.55
CA TYR A 54 -14.68 -0.39 -5.00
C TYR A 54 -14.71 -1.92 -5.11
N PHE A 55 -13.69 -2.47 -5.75
CA PHE A 55 -13.48 -3.90 -5.92
C PHE A 55 -12.15 -4.25 -5.25
N ASP A 56 -12.18 -5.18 -4.30
CA ASP A 56 -10.95 -5.71 -3.72
C ASP A 56 -10.23 -6.59 -4.75
N LEU A 57 -8.95 -6.33 -5.00
CA LEU A 57 -8.23 -6.96 -6.12
C LEU A 57 -8.10 -8.48 -5.97
N ASP A 58 -8.05 -8.95 -4.73
CA ASP A 58 -7.96 -10.36 -4.34
C ASP A 58 -9.21 -11.17 -4.70
N ASP A 59 -10.39 -10.57 -4.62
CA ASP A 59 -11.63 -11.15 -5.13
C ASP A 59 -11.59 -11.38 -6.65
N TYR A 60 -10.67 -10.72 -7.37
CA TYR A 60 -10.52 -10.80 -8.82
C TYR A 60 -9.18 -11.38 -9.28
N GLY A 61 -8.59 -12.23 -8.43
CA GLY A 61 -7.46 -13.11 -8.77
C GLY A 61 -6.09 -12.43 -8.76
N VAL A 62 -5.96 -11.28 -8.11
CA VAL A 62 -4.64 -10.71 -7.75
C VAL A 62 -4.26 -11.27 -6.38
N PRO A 63 -3.12 -11.93 -6.19
CA PRO A 63 -2.73 -12.43 -4.86
C PRO A 63 -2.54 -11.27 -3.89
N THR A 64 -2.70 -11.52 -2.59
CA THR A 64 -2.34 -10.52 -1.58
C THR A 64 -0.85 -10.20 -1.66
N TYR A 65 -0.49 -8.92 -1.53
CA TYR A 65 0.89 -8.45 -1.59
C TYR A 65 1.14 -7.35 -0.57
N TYR A 66 2.42 -7.00 -0.38
CA TYR A 66 2.80 -5.85 0.44
C TYR A 66 2.60 -4.55 -0.35
N GLU A 67 1.53 -3.80 -0.05
CA GLU A 67 1.24 -2.51 -0.69
C GLU A 67 2.38 -1.49 -0.48
N GLY A 68 3.05 -1.54 0.68
CA GLY A 68 4.20 -0.70 0.99
C GLY A 68 5.36 -1.49 1.59
N VAL A 69 6.58 -1.23 1.11
CA VAL A 69 7.82 -1.83 1.63
C VAL A 69 8.91 -0.76 1.80
N PHE A 70 9.83 -0.98 2.73
CA PHE A 70 11.08 -0.20 2.77
C PHE A 70 12.06 -0.76 1.76
N LEU A 71 12.57 0.11 0.88
CA LEU A 71 13.55 -0.24 -0.14
C LEU A 71 14.90 0.41 0.17
N ALA A 72 15.98 -0.35 -0.02
CA ALA A 72 17.36 0.14 0.03
C ALA A 72 18.15 -0.44 -1.15
N SER A 73 19.21 0.24 -1.60
CA SER A 73 20.08 -0.32 -2.64
C SER A 73 20.94 -1.44 -2.09
N ASP A 74 21.34 -2.39 -2.96
CA ASP A 74 22.28 -3.46 -2.62
C ASP A 74 23.56 -2.92 -1.98
N GLU A 75 24.11 -1.83 -2.53
CA GLU A 75 25.30 -1.17 -1.97
C GLU A 75 25.07 -0.71 -0.51
N THR A 76 23.89 -0.21 -0.19
CA THR A 76 23.56 0.24 1.18
C THR A 76 23.34 -0.95 2.11
N ILE A 77 22.69 -2.01 1.62
CA ILE A 77 22.49 -3.25 2.37
C ILE A 77 23.84 -3.90 2.72
N GLU A 78 24.75 -3.96 1.76
CA GLU A 78 26.08 -4.54 1.95
C GLU A 78 26.98 -3.71 2.87
N ASN A 79 27.01 -2.39 2.68
CA ASN A 79 27.99 -1.52 3.35
C ASN A 79 27.48 -0.92 4.67
N ASP A 80 26.16 -0.75 4.81
CA ASP A 80 25.54 0.01 5.90
C ASP A 80 24.41 -0.77 6.62
N ALA A 81 24.45 -2.11 6.60
CA ALA A 81 23.44 -2.96 7.22
C ALA A 81 23.06 -2.55 8.66
N GLU A 82 24.04 -2.18 9.50
CA GLU A 82 23.77 -1.79 10.89
C GLU A 82 22.97 -0.48 11.01
N MET A 83 23.15 0.45 10.07
CA MET A 83 22.33 1.66 9.97
C MET A 83 20.89 1.29 9.61
N LEU A 84 20.69 0.42 8.63
CA LEU A 84 19.36 -0.06 8.23
C LEU A 84 18.66 -0.80 9.38
N LYS A 85 19.37 -1.67 10.10
CA LYS A 85 18.83 -2.34 11.30
C LYS A 85 18.44 -1.35 12.40
N ALA A 86 19.23 -0.30 12.59
CA ALA A 86 18.89 0.76 13.54
C ALA A 86 17.65 1.55 13.11
N PHE A 87 17.52 1.83 11.81
CA PHE A 87 16.34 2.45 11.22
C PHE A 87 15.09 1.58 11.43
N LEU A 88 15.10 0.31 11.04
CA LEU A 88 13.97 -0.60 11.20
C LEU A 88 13.55 -0.76 12.67
N ARG A 89 14.53 -0.84 13.59
CA ARG A 89 14.27 -0.85 15.03
C ARG A 89 13.62 0.44 15.53
N ALA A 90 13.99 1.59 14.96
CA ALA A 90 13.34 2.87 15.30
C ALA A 90 11.92 2.91 14.74
N SER A 91 11.70 2.46 13.50
CA SER A 91 10.37 2.34 12.89
C SER A 91 9.45 1.43 13.69
N ALA A 92 9.93 0.27 14.15
CA ALA A 92 9.17 -0.64 15.00
C ALA A 92 8.74 0.01 16.32
N ARG A 93 9.63 0.81 16.94
CA ARG A 93 9.27 1.59 18.14
C ARG A 93 8.23 2.67 17.83
N GLY A 94 8.35 3.33 16.69
CA GLY A 94 7.36 4.30 16.23
C GLY A 94 5.97 3.67 16.07
N PHE A 95 5.90 2.49 15.45
CA PHE A 95 4.64 1.75 15.30
C PHE A 95 4.06 1.31 16.66
N GLU A 96 4.90 0.87 17.60
CA GLU A 96 4.46 0.61 18.98
C GLU A 96 3.88 1.85 19.68
N ASP A 97 4.46 3.03 19.42
CA ASP A 97 3.95 4.28 19.96
C ASP A 97 2.62 4.68 19.29
N VAL A 98 2.46 4.45 17.98
CA VAL A 98 1.18 4.58 17.27
C VAL A 98 0.11 3.68 17.90
N LYS A 99 0.40 2.39 18.13
CA LYS A 99 -0.57 1.46 18.74
C LYS A 99 -1.00 1.89 20.16
N LYS A 100 -0.09 2.49 20.93
CA LYS A 100 -0.37 2.92 22.32
C LYS A 100 -1.16 4.22 22.41
N ASP A 101 -0.95 5.14 21.48
CA ASP A 101 -1.64 6.42 21.41
C ASP A 101 -1.88 6.83 19.95
N PRO A 102 -2.86 6.20 19.26
CA PRO A 102 -3.15 6.51 17.86
C PRO A 102 -3.49 7.98 17.64
N ALA A 103 -4.23 8.60 18.55
CA ALA A 103 -4.60 10.01 18.46
C ALA A 103 -3.38 10.94 18.61
N GLY A 104 -2.48 10.65 19.54
CA GLY A 104 -1.23 11.40 19.70
C GLY A 104 -0.30 11.27 18.49
N ALA A 105 -0.21 10.07 17.91
CA ALA A 105 0.54 9.82 16.69
C ALA A 105 -0.08 10.53 15.48
N LEU A 106 -1.41 10.49 15.33
CA LEU A 106 -2.13 11.20 14.29
C LEU A 106 -1.87 12.71 14.36
N ARG A 107 -1.94 13.31 15.55
CA ARG A 107 -1.60 14.73 15.70
C ARG A 107 -0.17 15.02 15.24
N THR A 108 0.77 14.13 15.53
CA THR A 108 2.16 14.29 15.05
C THR A 108 2.22 14.25 13.51
N LEU A 109 1.45 13.36 12.86
CA LEU A 109 1.33 13.33 11.41
C LEU A 109 0.74 14.65 10.88
N LEU A 110 -0.37 15.12 11.44
CA LEU A 110 -1.05 16.35 11.00
C LEU A 110 -0.18 17.60 11.21
N ASP A 111 0.64 17.65 12.27
CA ASP A 111 1.59 18.74 12.52
C ASP A 111 2.76 18.76 11.50
N ASN A 112 3.01 17.65 10.79
CA ASN A 112 4.12 17.47 9.84
C ASN A 112 3.65 17.21 8.39
N GLN A 113 2.36 17.34 8.11
CA GLN A 113 1.80 17.11 6.79
C GLN A 113 2.26 18.17 5.78
N ASN A 114 2.17 17.83 4.49
CA ASN A 114 2.36 18.80 3.42
C ASN A 114 1.04 19.53 3.13
N GLU A 115 0.62 20.41 4.04
CA GLU A 115 -0.69 21.07 4.01
C GLU A 115 -0.97 21.82 2.69
N GLU A 116 0.07 22.37 2.04
CA GLU A 116 -0.06 23.12 0.78
C GLU A 116 -0.46 22.24 -0.41
N ASN A 117 0.00 20.99 -0.44
CA ASN A 117 -0.17 20.11 -1.60
C ASN A 117 -1.10 18.92 -1.33
N PHE A 118 -1.19 18.48 -0.08
CA PHE A 118 -1.93 17.29 0.33
C PHE A 118 -2.46 17.46 1.76
N PRO A 119 -3.46 18.34 1.94
CA PRO A 119 -4.07 18.55 3.25
C PRO A 119 -4.82 17.28 3.69
N LEU A 120 -4.58 16.88 4.93
CA LEU A 120 -5.15 15.71 5.56
C LEU A 120 -6.32 16.12 6.48
N SER A 121 -7.41 15.36 6.41
CA SER A 121 -8.52 15.49 7.34
C SER A 121 -8.29 14.61 8.57
N GLU A 122 -8.46 15.16 9.77
CA GLU A 122 -8.34 14.39 11.02
C GLU A 122 -9.34 13.23 11.07
N THR A 123 -10.56 13.41 10.53
CA THR A 123 -11.58 12.36 10.48
C THR A 123 -11.15 11.23 9.54
N VAL A 124 -10.67 11.57 8.35
CA VAL A 124 -10.22 10.62 7.32
C VAL A 124 -9.02 9.84 7.84
N GLU A 125 -8.02 10.53 8.39
CA GLU A 125 -6.81 9.87 8.90
C GLU A 125 -7.03 9.05 10.16
N THR A 126 -8.07 9.37 10.95
CA THR A 126 -8.50 8.48 12.04
C THR A 126 -9.00 7.15 11.48
N GLN A 127 -9.86 7.17 10.46
CA GLN A 127 -10.36 5.95 9.80
C GLN A 127 -9.23 5.18 9.08
N SER A 128 -8.29 5.92 8.50
CA SER A 128 -7.07 5.38 7.90
C SER A 128 -6.27 4.57 8.93
N LEU A 129 -5.98 5.14 10.10
CA LEU A 129 -5.27 4.42 11.17
C LEU A 129 -6.04 3.20 11.69
N ASP A 130 -7.36 3.32 11.86
CA ASP A 130 -8.21 2.20 12.28
C ASP A 130 -8.17 1.02 11.28
N THR A 131 -7.97 1.32 9.99
CA THR A 131 -7.81 0.32 8.93
C THR A 131 -6.38 -0.23 8.90
N LEU A 132 -5.36 0.63 8.98
CA LEU A 132 -3.96 0.26 8.79
C LEU A 132 -3.37 -0.52 9.96
N ILE A 133 -3.65 -0.14 11.20
CA ILE A 133 -3.06 -0.79 12.39
C ILE A 133 -3.25 -2.33 12.38
N PRO A 134 -4.46 -2.88 12.17
CA PRO A 134 -4.65 -4.34 12.12
C PRO A 134 -4.10 -5.01 10.85
N MET A 135 -3.79 -4.24 9.81
CA MET A 135 -3.17 -4.76 8.58
C MET A 135 -1.65 -4.77 8.65
N MET A 136 -1.06 -3.81 9.37
CA MET A 136 0.39 -3.68 9.52
C MET A 136 1.01 -4.69 10.51
N GLU A 137 0.20 -5.26 11.40
CA GLU A 137 0.60 -6.32 12.31
C GLU A 137 -0.57 -7.24 12.63
N THR A 138 -0.34 -8.55 12.54
CA THR A 138 -1.30 -9.59 12.93
C THR A 138 -0.68 -10.54 13.95
N ASP A 139 -1.49 -11.41 14.56
CA ASP A 139 -1.01 -12.47 15.46
C ASP A 139 0.01 -13.42 14.79
N GLU A 140 -0.04 -13.53 13.46
CA GLU A 140 0.80 -14.43 12.66
C GLU A 140 1.95 -13.70 11.96
N ALA A 141 1.87 -12.37 11.80
CA ALA A 141 2.83 -11.54 11.09
C ALA A 141 3.15 -10.27 11.92
N PRO A 142 4.31 -10.24 12.62
CA PRO A 142 4.78 -9.05 13.31
C PRO A 142 5.00 -7.87 12.34
N PHE A 143 4.92 -6.64 12.85
CA PHE A 143 5.29 -5.46 12.05
C PHE A 143 6.71 -5.58 11.48
N LEU A 144 6.90 -5.19 10.20
CA LEU A 144 8.11 -5.33 9.38
C LEU A 144 8.49 -6.77 8.97
N SER A 145 7.73 -7.78 9.36
CA SER A 145 7.99 -9.15 8.92
C SER A 145 7.61 -9.33 7.44
N GLN A 146 8.36 -10.19 6.76
CA GLN A 146 8.08 -10.61 5.40
C GLN A 146 8.01 -12.14 5.34
N SER A 147 7.38 -12.68 4.29
CA SER A 147 7.33 -14.12 4.08
C SER A 147 7.74 -14.49 2.67
N ALA A 148 8.58 -15.52 2.55
CA ALA A 148 8.96 -16.09 1.26
C ALA A 148 7.74 -16.54 0.44
N ALA A 149 6.68 -17.00 1.13
CA ALA A 149 5.44 -17.44 0.49
C ALA A 149 4.74 -16.28 -0.23
N CYS A 150 4.58 -15.12 0.43
CA CYS A 150 3.99 -13.93 -0.18
C CYS A 150 4.78 -13.48 -1.42
N TRP A 151 6.11 -13.43 -1.31
CA TRP A 151 6.98 -13.08 -2.44
C TRP A 151 6.87 -14.07 -3.60
N GLN A 152 6.90 -15.38 -3.31
CA GLN A 152 6.81 -16.42 -4.33
C GLN A 152 5.46 -16.41 -5.05
N GLU A 153 4.36 -16.30 -4.30
CA GLU A 153 3.01 -16.28 -4.87
C GLU A 153 2.84 -15.10 -5.85
N ASN A 154 3.40 -13.93 -5.50
CA ASN A 154 3.36 -12.76 -6.37
C ASN A 154 4.26 -12.89 -7.61
N VAL A 155 5.47 -13.48 -7.47
CA VAL A 155 6.35 -13.78 -8.62
C VAL A 155 5.66 -14.75 -9.59
N ASP A 156 5.07 -15.81 -9.06
CA ASP A 156 4.37 -16.81 -9.86
C ASP A 156 3.18 -16.19 -10.59
N TRP A 157 2.39 -15.36 -9.89
CA TRP A 157 1.28 -14.65 -10.50
C TRP A 157 1.74 -13.69 -11.62
N LEU A 158 2.80 -12.90 -11.39
CA LEU A 158 3.34 -11.99 -12.41
C LEU A 158 3.81 -12.76 -13.65
N LEU A 159 4.44 -13.93 -13.48
CA LEU A 159 4.81 -14.82 -14.58
C LEU A 159 3.59 -15.37 -15.33
N GLU A 160 2.60 -15.87 -14.60
CA GLU A 160 1.37 -16.42 -15.19
C GLU A 160 0.59 -15.37 -15.98
N GLN A 161 0.59 -14.12 -15.52
CA GLN A 161 0.00 -12.99 -16.24
C GLN A 161 0.88 -12.46 -17.39
N GLY A 162 2.12 -12.97 -17.55
CA GLY A 162 3.07 -12.51 -18.57
C GLY A 162 3.58 -11.08 -18.34
N LEU A 163 3.58 -10.61 -17.09
CA LEU A 163 4.06 -9.30 -16.68
C LEU A 163 5.58 -9.26 -16.48
N ILE A 164 6.19 -10.43 -16.25
CA ILE A 164 7.64 -10.65 -16.22
C ILE A 164 7.99 -11.85 -17.10
N ASP A 165 9.20 -11.83 -17.69
CA ASP A 165 9.67 -12.91 -18.57
C ASP A 165 10.33 -14.07 -17.79
N GLU A 166 10.94 -13.77 -16.64
CA GLU A 166 11.71 -14.71 -15.83
C GLU A 166 11.40 -14.48 -14.33
N ALA A 167 11.30 -15.56 -13.54
CA ALA A 167 11.18 -15.47 -12.09
C ALA A 167 12.54 -15.08 -11.48
N PRO A 168 12.64 -13.93 -10.78
CA PRO A 168 13.81 -13.61 -9.98
C PRO A 168 13.95 -14.59 -8.80
N ALA A 169 15.18 -14.78 -8.32
CA ALA A 169 15.39 -15.54 -7.10
C ALA A 169 14.88 -14.74 -5.88
N LEU A 170 14.28 -15.41 -4.90
CA LEU A 170 13.67 -14.70 -3.75
C LEU A 170 14.69 -13.92 -2.93
N ASP A 171 15.94 -14.39 -2.85
CA ASP A 171 17.04 -13.69 -2.16
C ASP A 171 17.56 -12.45 -2.92
N GLU A 172 17.10 -12.23 -4.15
CA GLU A 172 17.31 -10.98 -4.90
C GLU A 172 16.16 -9.97 -4.67
N LEU A 173 15.03 -10.40 -4.11
CA LEU A 173 13.85 -9.55 -3.91
C LEU A 173 13.80 -8.90 -2.53
N TYR A 174 14.26 -9.60 -1.50
CA TYR A 174 14.18 -9.09 -0.14
C TYR A 174 15.28 -9.66 0.77
N VAL A 175 15.58 -8.91 1.84
CA VAL A 175 16.49 -9.32 2.91
C VAL A 175 15.84 -9.12 4.27
N GLU A 176 16.10 -10.03 5.19
CA GLU A 176 15.65 -9.94 6.58
C GLU A 176 16.71 -9.24 7.43
N LEU A 177 16.48 -7.95 7.71
CA LEU A 177 17.37 -7.15 8.55
C LEU A 177 16.84 -6.96 9.97
N TYR A 178 15.54 -7.16 10.19
CA TYR A 178 14.90 -7.00 11.50
C TYR A 178 14.19 -8.30 11.90
N PRO A 179 14.34 -8.77 13.15
CA PRO A 179 13.77 -10.02 13.63
C PRO A 179 12.27 -9.96 13.88
#